data_AF-X0WK15-F1
#
_entry.id   AF-X0WK15-F1
#
_cell.length_a   1.000
_cell.length_b   1.000
_cell.length_c   1.000
_cell.angle_alpha   90.00
_cell.angle_beta   90.00
_cell.angle_gamma   90.00
#
_symmetry.space_group_name_H-M   'P 1'
#
loop_
_entity.id
_entity.type
_entity.pdbx_description
1 polymer ?
#
loop_
_entity_poly.entity_id
_entity_poly.type
_entity_poly.pdbx_seq_one_letter_code
_entity_poly.pdbx_strand_id
1 'polypeptide(L)'
;HYKLDNLCGIVDKNRLQIDGCVDDVMCIDPLADKYRAFGWHVIEIDGHDMKEILGAFKEARETKGKPSLIIAHTTKGKGIDFMEDVAGWHGKAPSIEQTRDALKQLSLDTKLPVEKLLKKAAAYQDKVTRELEAKQPKFSQNYFWNTMEIMKAQMVPIRMGFGNALAEHGDDPRIVCLGADISDSITISQFYKEHPHRAERWLSVGIAEQSGTCVAAGLAKEGKLPIFGTYGVFASGRNLDQLRTTVCYG
;
A
#
# COMPACT_ATOMS: atom_id res chain seq x y z
N HIS A 1 0.53 14.52 -8.36
CA HIS A 1 0.57 15.52 -7.27
C HIS A 1 1.92 15.54 -6.54
N TYR A 2 2.31 14.48 -5.83
CA TYR A 2 3.56 14.42 -5.05
C TYR A 2 4.85 14.11 -5.83
N LYS A 3 4.77 13.99 -7.16
CA LYS A 3 5.93 13.78 -8.05
C LYS A 3 6.86 12.63 -7.61
N LEU A 4 6.28 11.52 -7.16
CA LEU A 4 6.98 10.34 -6.62
C LEU A 4 7.76 9.60 -7.71
N ASP A 5 8.89 10.13 -8.15
CA ASP A 5 9.74 9.55 -9.20
C ASP A 5 10.63 8.38 -8.74
N ASN A 6 10.49 8.02 -7.46
CA ASN A 6 10.99 6.79 -6.87
C ASN A 6 9.94 5.68 -6.81
N LEU A 7 8.73 5.91 -7.32
CA LEU A 7 7.66 4.91 -7.40
C LEU A 7 7.54 4.34 -8.81
N CYS A 8 7.69 3.02 -8.92
CA CYS A 8 7.44 2.26 -10.13
C CYS A 8 6.37 1.19 -9.87
N GLY A 9 5.21 1.31 -10.51
CA GLY A 9 4.15 0.30 -10.49
C GLY A 9 4.25 -0.64 -11.69
N ILE A 10 3.75 -1.85 -11.55
CA ILE A 10 3.64 -2.82 -12.65
C ILE A 10 2.18 -3.26 -12.70
N VAL A 11 1.57 -3.18 -13.89
CA VAL A 11 0.29 -3.80 -14.18
C VAL A 11 0.56 -5.07 -14.96
N ASP A 12 0.16 -6.20 -14.39
CA ASP A 12 0.08 -7.49 -15.08
C ASP A 12 -1.17 -7.50 -15.97
N LYS A 13 -1.04 -7.10 -17.25
CA LYS A 13 -2.13 -7.08 -18.22
C LYS A 13 -2.26 -8.45 -18.89
N ASN A 14 -2.70 -9.43 -18.11
CA ASN A 14 -2.84 -10.83 -18.53
C ASN A 14 -4.15 -11.17 -19.26
N ARG A 15 -5.02 -10.17 -19.50
CA ARG A 15 -6.31 -10.23 -20.22
C ARG A 15 -7.45 -11.01 -19.55
N LEU A 16 -7.24 -11.60 -18.36
CA LEU A 16 -8.26 -12.45 -17.72
C LEU A 16 -8.64 -11.95 -16.31
N GLN A 17 -9.94 -11.78 -16.10
CA GLN A 17 -10.57 -11.66 -14.78
C GLN A 17 -10.98 -13.05 -14.25
N ILE A 18 -11.66 -13.09 -13.10
CA ILE A 18 -12.15 -14.34 -12.50
C ILE A 18 -13.17 -14.99 -13.44
N ASP A 19 -14.11 -14.20 -13.95
CA ASP A 19 -15.27 -14.69 -14.69
C ASP A 19 -15.00 -14.85 -16.20
N GLY A 20 -13.84 -14.42 -16.71
CA GLY A 20 -13.52 -14.53 -18.14
C GLY A 20 -12.54 -13.48 -18.66
N CYS A 21 -12.60 -13.22 -19.96
CA CYS A 21 -11.80 -12.18 -20.61
C CYS A 21 -12.20 -10.80 -20.09
N VAL A 22 -11.20 -9.94 -19.87
CA VAL A 22 -11.41 -8.55 -19.42
C VAL A 22 -12.35 -7.80 -20.37
N ASP A 23 -12.23 -8.02 -21.68
CA ASP A 23 -13.06 -7.33 -22.68
C ASP A 23 -14.54 -7.68 -22.58
N ASP A 24 -14.85 -8.93 -22.20
CA ASP A 24 -16.22 -9.42 -22.06
C ASP A 24 -16.82 -9.09 -20.68
N VAL A 25 -15.99 -9.17 -19.62
CA VAL A 25 -16.46 -8.97 -18.24
C VAL A 25 -16.53 -7.48 -17.90
N MET A 26 -15.41 -6.75 -18.05
CA MET A 26 -15.35 -5.32 -17.78
C MET A 26 -14.08 -4.72 -18.41
N CYS A 27 -14.21 -4.21 -19.64
CA CYS A 27 -13.08 -3.66 -20.36
C CYS A 27 -12.48 -2.45 -19.62
N ILE A 28 -11.19 -2.50 -19.34
CA ILE A 28 -10.46 -1.43 -18.63
C ILE A 28 -9.70 -0.49 -19.56
N ASP A 29 -9.72 -0.75 -20.87
CA ASP A 29 -9.01 0.05 -21.84
C ASP A 29 -9.68 1.42 -22.14
N PRO A 30 -8.94 2.40 -22.67
CA PRO A 30 -7.48 2.42 -22.83
C PRO A 30 -6.76 2.66 -21.49
N LEU A 31 -6.07 1.63 -20.97
CA LEU A 31 -5.48 1.70 -19.63
C LEU A 31 -4.30 2.68 -19.58
N ALA A 32 -3.44 2.65 -20.60
CA ALA A 32 -2.28 3.51 -20.69
C ALA A 32 -2.67 5.00 -20.66
N ASP A 33 -3.71 5.37 -21.42
CA ASP A 33 -4.16 6.76 -21.49
C ASP A 33 -4.79 7.24 -20.18
N LYS A 34 -5.52 6.36 -19.48
CA LYS A 34 -6.04 6.66 -18.13
C LYS A 34 -4.90 7.01 -17.17
N TYR A 35 -3.82 6.22 -17.14
CA TYR A 35 -2.66 6.51 -16.28
C TYR A 35 -1.88 7.76 -16.71
N ARG A 36 -1.69 7.97 -18.03
CA ARG A 36 -1.09 9.22 -18.55
C ARG A 36 -1.90 10.43 -18.11
N ALA A 37 -3.23 10.35 -18.13
CA ALA A 37 -4.11 11.43 -17.65
C ALA A 37 -3.95 11.69 -16.14
N PHE A 38 -3.61 10.68 -15.33
CA PHE A 38 -3.24 10.85 -13.92
C PHE A 38 -1.79 11.35 -13.70
N GLY A 39 -1.06 11.65 -14.78
CA GLY A 39 0.29 12.22 -14.74
C GLY A 39 1.42 11.20 -14.54
N TRP A 40 1.16 9.92 -14.80
CA TRP A 40 2.19 8.88 -14.77
C TRP A 40 3.01 8.86 -16.05
N HIS A 41 4.28 8.46 -15.94
CA HIS A 41 5.04 7.93 -17.08
C HIS A 41 4.58 6.51 -17.35
N VAL A 42 4.18 6.18 -18.58
CA VAL A 42 3.62 4.87 -18.90
C VAL A 42 4.46 4.20 -19.97
N ILE A 43 4.96 3.00 -19.66
CA ILE A 43 5.76 2.15 -20.54
C ILE A 43 4.96 0.88 -20.79
N GLU A 44 4.75 0.52 -22.05
CA GLU A 44 4.10 -0.73 -22.44
C GLU A 44 5.14 -1.70 -23.00
N ILE A 45 5.11 -2.94 -22.54
CA ILE A 45 6.10 -3.96 -22.92
C ILE A 45 5.43 -5.32 -23.15
N ASP A 46 6.09 -6.18 -23.92
CA ASP A 46 5.88 -7.62 -23.80
C ASP A 46 6.38 -8.08 -22.42
N GLY A 47 5.45 -8.53 -21.57
CA GLY A 47 5.75 -8.99 -20.22
C GLY A 47 6.50 -10.33 -20.15
N HIS A 48 6.78 -10.95 -21.31
CA HIS A 48 7.61 -12.15 -21.42
C HIS A 48 8.98 -11.90 -22.07
N ASP A 49 9.25 -10.68 -22.56
CA ASP A 49 10.56 -10.30 -23.10
C ASP A 49 11.45 -9.65 -22.02
N MET A 50 12.48 -10.39 -21.60
CA MET A 50 13.43 -9.91 -20.58
C MET A 50 14.21 -8.65 -20.98
N LYS A 51 14.45 -8.41 -22.28
CA LYS A 51 15.11 -7.18 -22.73
C LYS A 51 14.18 -5.98 -22.57
N GLU A 52 12.91 -6.14 -22.92
CA GLU A 52 11.91 -5.08 -22.74
C GLU A 52 11.68 -4.78 -21.25
N ILE A 53 11.57 -5.82 -20.41
CA ILE A 53 11.44 -5.67 -18.96
C ILE A 53 12.62 -4.86 -18.38
N LEU A 54 13.87 -5.24 -18.72
CA LEU A 54 15.05 -4.53 -18.23
C LEU A 54 15.15 -3.10 -18.79
N GLY A 55 14.76 -2.90 -20.04
CA GLY A 55 14.66 -1.58 -20.67
C GLY A 55 13.66 -0.67 -19.95
N ALA A 56 12.47 -1.19 -19.66
CA ALA A 56 11.42 -0.45 -18.97
C ALA A 56 11.82 -0.06 -17.54
N PHE A 57 12.46 -0.95 -16.78
CA PHE A 57 12.97 -0.59 -15.45
C PHE A 57 14.09 0.44 -15.48
N LYS A 58 14.95 0.40 -16.52
CA LYS A 58 15.98 1.43 -16.71
C LYS A 58 15.33 2.78 -16.99
N GLU A 59 14.41 2.83 -17.94
CA GLU A 59 13.67 4.06 -18.31
C GLU A 59 12.87 4.62 -17.13
N ALA A 60 12.16 3.76 -16.38
CA ALA A 60 11.43 4.15 -15.19
C ALA A 60 12.32 4.81 -14.13
N ARG A 61 13.56 4.33 -13.97
CA ARG A 61 14.55 4.88 -13.04
C ARG A 61 15.12 6.22 -13.49
N GLU A 62 15.27 6.42 -14.80
CA GLU A 62 15.79 7.65 -15.40
C GLU A 62 14.72 8.76 -15.46
N THR A 63 13.43 8.39 -15.44
CA THR A 63 12.32 9.32 -15.37
C THR A 63 12.30 10.07 -14.02
N LYS A 64 12.10 11.40 -14.08
CA LYS A 64 12.08 12.30 -12.92
C LYS A 64 10.83 13.16 -12.86
N GLY A 65 10.45 13.55 -11.64
CA GLY A 65 9.31 14.44 -11.37
C GLY A 65 7.91 13.82 -11.54
N LYS A 66 7.80 12.52 -11.83
CA LYS A 66 6.53 11.77 -11.92
C LYS A 66 6.76 10.27 -11.63
N PRO A 67 5.75 9.55 -11.11
CA PRO A 67 5.84 8.10 -10.96
C PRO A 67 5.78 7.39 -12.32
N SER A 68 6.31 6.17 -12.37
CA SER A 68 6.36 5.32 -13.57
C SER A 68 5.46 4.11 -13.44
N LEU A 69 4.76 3.75 -14.51
CA LEU A 69 3.94 2.55 -14.60
C LEU A 69 4.39 1.71 -15.80
N ILE A 70 4.71 0.45 -15.54
CA ILE A 70 4.98 -0.53 -16.59
C ILE A 70 3.70 -1.35 -16.78
N ILE A 71 3.10 -1.30 -17.95
CA ILE A 71 2.01 -2.19 -18.36
C ILE A 71 2.64 -3.35 -19.10
N ALA A 72 2.74 -4.49 -18.42
CA ALA A 72 3.31 -5.71 -18.97
C ALA A 72 2.20 -6.55 -19.59
N HIS A 73 2.23 -6.74 -20.90
CA HIS A 73 1.30 -7.61 -21.62
C HIS A 73 1.75 -9.06 -21.42
N THR A 74 1.00 -9.83 -20.63
CA THR A 74 1.37 -11.20 -20.26
C THR A 74 0.28 -12.18 -20.67
N THR A 75 0.56 -13.47 -20.46
CA THR A 75 -0.40 -14.57 -20.62
C THR A 75 -0.49 -15.27 -19.28
N LYS A 76 -1.69 -15.32 -18.70
CA LYS A 76 -1.91 -16.02 -17.44
C LYS A 76 -1.61 -17.50 -17.63
N GLY A 77 -0.81 -18.09 -16.74
CA GLY A 77 -0.42 -19.50 -16.85
C GLY A 77 0.59 -19.81 -17.96
N LYS A 78 1.34 -18.80 -18.46
CA LYS A 78 2.32 -18.95 -19.54
C LYS A 78 3.25 -20.16 -19.35
N GLY A 79 3.40 -20.95 -20.41
CA GLY A 79 4.31 -22.09 -20.47
C GLY A 79 3.70 -23.42 -19.98
N ILE A 80 2.39 -23.44 -19.70
CA ILE A 80 1.66 -24.65 -19.30
C ILE A 80 0.41 -24.76 -20.18
N ASP A 81 0.39 -25.71 -21.11
CA ASP A 81 -0.63 -25.87 -22.15
C ASP A 81 -2.09 -25.88 -21.64
N PHE A 82 -2.36 -26.52 -20.51
CA PHE A 82 -3.70 -26.66 -19.96
C PHE A 82 -4.13 -25.47 -19.09
N MET A 83 -3.20 -24.60 -18.71
CA MET A 83 -3.46 -23.40 -17.88
C MET A 83 -3.33 -22.09 -18.64
N GLU A 84 -2.53 -22.07 -19.70
CA GLU A 84 -2.19 -20.88 -20.45
C GLU A 84 -3.45 -20.28 -21.07
N ASP A 85 -3.73 -19.02 -20.73
CA ASP A 85 -4.88 -18.26 -21.20
C ASP A 85 -6.26 -18.84 -20.83
N VAL A 86 -6.34 -19.57 -19.72
CA VAL A 86 -7.60 -20.18 -19.24
C VAL A 86 -8.07 -19.57 -17.91
N ALA A 87 -9.18 -18.84 -17.94
CA ALA A 87 -9.71 -18.13 -16.76
C ALA A 87 -10.06 -19.07 -15.58
N GLY A 88 -10.58 -20.26 -15.88
CA GLY A 88 -11.00 -21.26 -14.88
C GLY A 88 -9.86 -21.84 -14.02
N TRP A 89 -8.61 -21.51 -14.32
CA TRP A 89 -7.45 -21.83 -13.49
C TRP A 89 -7.13 -20.77 -12.43
N HIS A 90 -7.86 -19.66 -12.40
CA HIS A 90 -7.69 -18.66 -11.34
C HIS A 90 -8.05 -19.23 -9.97
N GLY A 91 -7.08 -19.23 -9.05
CA GLY A 91 -7.28 -19.72 -7.68
C GLY A 91 -7.43 -21.25 -7.55
N LYS A 92 -7.26 -22.02 -8.63
CA LYS A 92 -7.36 -23.48 -8.61
C LYS A 92 -5.97 -24.11 -8.53
N ALA A 93 -5.74 -24.93 -7.51
CA ALA A 93 -4.53 -25.73 -7.41
C ALA A 93 -4.56 -26.90 -8.42
N PRO A 94 -3.45 -27.17 -9.15
CA PRO A 94 -3.32 -28.36 -10.00
C PRO A 94 -3.28 -29.64 -9.15
N SER A 95 -3.71 -30.77 -9.73
CA SER A 95 -3.47 -32.09 -9.13
C SER A 95 -1.98 -32.41 -9.09
N ILE A 96 -1.60 -33.50 -8.41
CA ILE A 96 -0.20 -33.95 -8.38
C ILE A 96 0.30 -34.30 -9.79
N GLU A 97 -0.54 -34.95 -10.60
CA GLU A 97 -0.23 -35.30 -11.99
C GLU A 97 -0.04 -34.04 -12.84
N GLN A 98 -0.98 -33.10 -12.76
CA GLN A 98 -0.92 -31.82 -13.47
C GLN A 98 0.28 -30.99 -13.04
N THR A 99 0.65 -31.03 -11.75
CA THR A 99 1.85 -30.36 -11.24
C THR A 99 3.12 -30.95 -11.85
N ARG A 100 3.24 -32.29 -11.89
CA ARG A 100 4.41 -32.94 -12.49
C ARG A 100 4.50 -32.63 -13.99
N ASP A 101 3.37 -32.58 -14.67
CA ASP A 101 3.32 -32.25 -16.10
C ASP A 101 3.72 -30.79 -16.35
N ALA A 102 3.10 -29.84 -15.64
CA ALA A 102 3.44 -28.42 -15.71
C ALA A 102 4.94 -28.16 -15.43
N LEU A 103 5.52 -28.82 -14.42
CA LEU A 103 6.95 -28.69 -14.13
C LEU A 103 7.84 -29.20 -15.28
N LYS A 104 7.45 -30.28 -15.96
CA LYS A 104 8.16 -30.75 -17.16
C LYS A 104 8.05 -29.73 -18.29
N GLN A 105 6.86 -29.19 -18.54
CA GLN A 105 6.65 -28.17 -19.58
C GLN A 105 7.51 -26.93 -19.35
N LEU A 106 7.71 -26.53 -18.09
CA LEU A 106 8.58 -25.44 -17.70
C LEU A 106 10.08 -25.79 -17.68
N SER A 107 10.47 -27.02 -18.04
CA SER A 107 11.85 -27.52 -17.88
C SER A 107 12.38 -27.42 -16.44
N LEU A 108 11.48 -27.57 -15.46
CA LEU A 108 11.74 -27.54 -14.02
C LEU A 108 11.54 -28.94 -13.40
N ASP A 109 11.93 -29.99 -14.11
CA ASP A 109 11.80 -31.39 -13.72
C ASP A 109 12.74 -31.83 -12.58
N THR A 110 13.62 -30.93 -12.12
CA THR A 110 14.44 -31.14 -10.93
C THR A 110 13.58 -31.22 -9.67
N LYS A 111 13.86 -32.21 -8.79
CA LYS A 111 13.23 -32.31 -7.47
C LYS A 111 13.42 -31.01 -6.70
N LEU A 112 12.37 -30.21 -6.59
CA LEU A 112 12.36 -29.04 -5.69
C LEU A 112 12.62 -29.54 -4.26
N PRO A 113 13.64 -29.01 -3.54
CA PRO A 113 13.91 -29.41 -2.17
C PRO A 113 12.90 -28.73 -1.23
N VAL A 114 11.63 -29.14 -1.30
CA VAL A 114 10.48 -28.51 -0.63
C VAL A 114 10.76 -28.32 0.87
N GLU A 115 11.31 -29.33 1.54
CA GLU A 115 11.66 -29.23 2.97
C GLU A 115 12.70 -28.13 3.25
N LYS A 116 13.70 -27.96 2.37
CA LYS A 116 14.72 -26.93 2.50
C LYS A 116 14.12 -25.54 2.28
N LEU A 117 13.23 -25.40 1.32
CA LEU A 117 12.53 -24.15 1.03
C LEU A 117 11.60 -23.74 2.18
N LEU A 118 10.81 -24.68 2.71
CA LEU A 118 9.95 -24.46 3.87
C LEU A 118 10.76 -24.08 5.12
N LYS A 119 11.89 -24.75 5.38
CA LYS A 119 12.80 -24.37 6.48
C LYS A 119 13.34 -22.96 6.32
N LYS A 120 13.71 -22.55 5.11
CA LYS A 120 14.19 -21.19 4.83
C LYS A 120 13.08 -20.15 5.05
N ALA A 121 11.85 -20.44 4.61
CA ALA A 121 10.70 -19.57 4.82
C ALA A 121 10.37 -19.41 6.31
N ALA A 122 10.33 -20.51 7.07
CA ALA A 122 10.11 -20.48 8.51
C ALA A 122 11.18 -19.67 9.25
N ALA A 123 12.46 -19.89 8.94
CA ALA A 123 13.57 -19.14 9.55
C ALA A 123 13.50 -17.63 9.22
N TYR A 124 13.06 -17.27 8.02
CA TYR A 124 12.85 -15.86 7.65
C TYR A 124 11.67 -15.26 8.42
N GLN A 125 10.55 -15.99 8.53
CA GLN A 125 9.40 -15.54 9.32
C GLN A 125 9.78 -15.29 10.77
N ASP A 126 10.49 -16.22 11.41
CA ASP A 126 10.95 -16.08 12.80
C ASP A 126 11.85 -14.84 12.99
N LYS A 127 12.73 -14.58 12.02
CA LYS A 127 13.59 -13.39 12.03
C LYS A 127 12.75 -12.12 11.96
N VAL A 128 11.81 -12.04 11.01
CA VAL A 128 10.95 -10.87 10.83
C VAL A 128 10.06 -10.63 12.05
N THR A 129 9.46 -11.69 12.61
CA THR A 129 8.66 -11.60 13.83
C THR A 129 9.46 -11.01 14.99
N ARG A 130 10.71 -11.47 15.22
CA ARG A 130 11.58 -10.92 16.27
C ARG A 130 11.93 -9.44 16.02
N GLU A 131 12.21 -9.07 14.78
CA GLU A 131 12.49 -7.67 14.42
C GLU A 131 11.26 -6.76 14.64
N LEU A 132 10.05 -7.26 14.36
CA LEU A 132 8.79 -6.55 14.59
C LEU A 132 8.50 -6.41 16.09
N GLU A 133 8.59 -7.49 16.86
CA GLU A 133 8.39 -7.48 18.32
C GLU A 133 9.36 -6.54 19.03
N ALA A 134 10.62 -6.48 18.57
CA ALA A 134 11.62 -5.55 19.11
C ALA A 134 11.31 -4.08 18.80
N LYS A 135 10.62 -3.79 17.70
CA LYS A 135 10.23 -2.44 17.27
C LYS A 135 8.88 -2.02 17.84
N GLN A 136 8.09 -2.95 18.36
CA GLN A 136 6.75 -2.67 18.87
C GLN A 136 6.85 -1.93 20.23
N PRO A 137 6.34 -0.69 20.34
CA PRO A 137 6.32 0.00 21.62
C PRO A 137 5.44 -0.75 22.61
N LYS A 138 6.00 -1.06 23.79
CA LYS A 138 5.24 -1.64 24.92
C LYS A 138 4.65 -0.49 25.73
N PHE A 139 3.33 -0.30 25.63
CA PHE A 139 2.63 0.70 26.43
C PHE A 139 2.36 0.14 27.82
N SER A 140 2.68 0.92 28.87
CA SER A 140 2.21 0.60 30.21
C SER A 140 0.74 1.01 30.34
N GLN A 141 -0.04 0.24 31.11
CA GLN A 141 -1.43 0.61 31.46
C GLN A 141 -1.49 1.67 32.58
N ASN A 142 -0.36 2.31 32.91
CA ASN A 142 -0.30 3.37 33.92
C ASN A 142 -0.55 4.73 33.28
N TYR A 143 -1.83 4.99 33.07
CA TYR A 143 -2.30 6.24 32.55
C TYR A 143 -2.30 7.34 33.63
N PHE A 144 -1.42 8.33 33.48
CA PHE A 144 -1.21 9.43 34.43
C PHE A 144 -2.41 10.37 34.61
N TRP A 145 -3.41 10.32 33.73
CA TRP A 145 -4.60 11.19 33.79
C TRP A 145 -5.61 10.80 34.87
N ASN A 146 -5.39 9.70 35.58
CA ASN A 146 -6.25 9.26 36.68
C ASN A 146 -5.81 9.79 38.06
N THR A 147 -4.73 10.58 38.16
CA THR A 147 -4.12 10.95 39.46
C THR A 147 -3.88 12.45 39.67
N MET A 148 -4.36 13.33 38.79
CA MET A 148 -4.11 14.78 38.91
C MET A 148 -5.35 15.57 39.38
N GLU A 149 -5.15 16.53 40.27
CA GLU A 149 -6.21 17.43 40.83
C GLU A 149 -6.86 18.38 39.79
N ILE A 150 -6.39 18.39 38.55
CA ILE A 150 -6.79 19.31 37.48
C ILE A 150 -7.96 18.79 36.63
N MET A 151 -9.01 18.25 37.26
CA MET A 151 -10.30 18.06 36.58
C MET A 151 -11.17 19.32 36.65
N LYS A 152 -10.65 20.45 36.15
CA LYS A 152 -11.49 21.60 35.77
C LYS A 152 -11.78 21.49 34.28
N ALA A 153 -12.83 20.77 33.93
CA ALA A 153 -13.27 20.64 32.54
C ALA A 153 -13.63 22.03 31.98
N GLN A 154 -12.89 22.47 30.97
CA GLN A 154 -13.25 23.64 30.17
C GLN A 154 -14.26 23.20 29.11
N MET A 155 -15.34 23.95 28.92
CA MET A 155 -16.38 23.65 27.93
C MET A 155 -15.94 24.02 26.51
N VAL A 156 -14.95 23.28 26.00
CA VAL A 156 -14.43 23.42 24.63
C VAL A 156 -14.75 22.17 23.80
N PRO A 157 -15.02 22.30 22.48
CA PRO A 157 -15.24 21.15 21.62
C PRO A 157 -14.03 20.19 21.63
N ILE A 158 -14.27 18.88 21.74
CA ILE A 158 -13.21 17.85 21.85
C ILE A 158 -12.19 17.89 20.71
N ARG A 159 -12.60 18.30 19.51
CA ARG A 159 -11.70 18.51 18.37
C ARG A 159 -10.60 19.53 18.70
N MET A 160 -10.91 20.58 19.45
CA MET A 160 -9.92 21.58 19.87
C MET A 160 -8.83 20.95 20.73
N GLY A 161 -9.18 19.99 21.60
CA GLY A 161 -8.21 19.23 22.37
C GLY A 161 -7.26 18.43 21.47
N PHE A 162 -7.78 17.78 20.43
CA PHE A 162 -6.96 17.10 19.42
C PHE A 162 -6.02 18.06 18.69
N GLY A 163 -6.51 19.21 18.22
CA GLY A 163 -5.68 20.23 17.58
C GLY A 163 -4.60 20.80 18.50
N ASN A 164 -4.95 21.11 19.74
CA ASN A 164 -4.02 21.64 20.74
C ASN A 164 -2.91 20.63 21.07
N ALA A 165 -3.26 19.35 21.23
CA ALA A 165 -2.26 18.30 21.48
C ALA A 165 -1.27 18.16 20.31
N LEU A 166 -1.73 18.32 19.06
CA LEU A 166 -0.85 18.32 17.89
C LEU A 166 0.06 19.55 17.84
N ALA A 167 -0.44 20.72 18.25
CA ALA A 167 0.38 21.92 18.36
C ALA A 167 1.50 21.72 19.42
N GLU A 168 1.14 21.22 20.60
CA GLU A 168 2.06 21.02 21.72
C GLU A 168 3.08 19.89 21.50
N HIS A 169 2.67 18.77 20.92
CA HIS A 169 3.49 17.55 20.85
C HIS A 169 3.91 17.15 19.42
N GLY A 170 3.61 17.96 18.41
CA GLY A 170 3.91 17.67 17.00
C GLY A 170 5.40 17.71 16.61
N ASP A 171 6.30 18.06 17.53
CA ASP A 171 7.73 18.18 17.24
C ASP A 171 8.48 16.84 17.16
N ASP A 172 7.87 15.71 17.56
CA ASP A 172 8.47 14.41 17.27
C ASP A 172 8.62 14.24 15.74
N PRO A 173 9.84 14.04 15.21
CA PRO A 173 10.12 13.99 13.77
C PRO A 173 9.51 12.77 13.08
N ARG A 174 9.01 11.79 13.85
CA ARG A 174 8.26 10.65 13.32
C ARG A 174 6.82 11.02 13.01
N ILE A 175 6.24 12.04 13.66
CA ILE A 175 4.85 12.43 13.42
C ILE A 175 4.70 12.99 12.01
N VAL A 176 3.76 12.44 11.25
CA VAL A 176 3.37 12.93 9.92
C VAL A 176 1.85 13.04 9.91
N CYS A 177 1.32 14.22 9.67
CA CYS A 177 -0.12 14.44 9.66
C CYS A 177 -0.68 14.35 8.23
N LEU A 178 -1.79 13.65 8.07
CA LEU A 178 -2.49 13.51 6.79
C LEU A 178 -3.91 14.07 6.90
N GLY A 179 -4.35 14.83 5.89
CA GLY A 179 -5.67 15.46 5.86
C GLY A 179 -6.51 15.09 4.65
N ALA A 180 -7.79 14.82 4.90
CA ALA A 180 -8.79 14.58 3.86
C ALA A 180 -9.65 15.84 3.53
N ASP A 181 -8.98 16.95 3.20
CA ASP A 181 -9.62 18.21 2.77
C ASP A 181 -10.61 18.87 3.77
N ILE A 182 -10.43 18.60 5.06
CA ILE A 182 -11.23 19.20 6.14
C ILE A 182 -10.37 19.64 7.33
N SER A 183 -9.12 20.00 7.04
CA SER A 183 -8.04 20.14 8.04
C SER A 183 -8.36 21.11 9.16
N ASP A 184 -9.02 22.21 8.83
CA ASP A 184 -9.43 23.24 9.78
C ASP A 184 -10.63 22.78 10.62
N SER A 185 -11.59 22.09 10.00
CA SER A 185 -12.80 21.60 10.66
C SER A 185 -12.50 20.56 11.73
N ILE A 186 -11.52 19.69 11.52
CA ILE A 186 -11.06 18.71 12.52
C ILE A 186 -9.85 19.22 13.32
N THR A 187 -9.44 20.47 13.08
CA THR A 187 -8.33 21.17 13.74
C THR A 187 -6.96 20.50 13.63
N ILE A 188 -6.77 19.54 12.72
CA ILE A 188 -5.45 18.95 12.43
C ILE A 188 -4.49 20.00 11.84
N SER A 189 -5.03 21.08 11.25
CA SER A 189 -4.25 22.23 10.79
C SER A 189 -3.36 22.87 11.87
N GLN A 190 -3.75 22.73 13.15
CA GLN A 190 -2.98 23.25 14.27
C GLN A 190 -1.59 22.61 14.38
N PHE A 191 -1.39 21.45 13.75
CA PHE A 191 -0.07 20.85 13.61
C PHE A 191 0.94 21.78 12.92
N TYR A 192 0.55 22.58 11.92
CA TYR A 192 1.48 23.40 11.12
C TYR A 192 1.18 24.91 11.12
N LYS A 193 -0.02 25.36 11.49
CA LYS A 193 -0.41 26.78 11.41
C LYS A 193 0.51 27.72 12.19
N GLU A 194 0.84 27.36 13.43
CA GLU A 194 1.74 28.12 14.30
C GLU A 194 3.16 27.53 14.32
N HIS A 195 3.38 26.45 13.55
CA HIS A 195 4.64 25.71 13.48
C HIS A 195 5.07 25.45 12.03
N PRO A 196 5.52 26.49 11.29
CA PRO A 196 5.78 26.37 9.85
C PRO A 196 6.83 25.32 9.47
N HIS A 197 7.79 25.03 10.36
CA HIS A 197 8.79 23.97 10.16
C HIS A 197 8.16 22.57 10.05
N ARG A 198 6.94 22.38 10.53
CA ARG A 198 6.21 21.10 10.45
C ARG A 198 5.43 20.93 9.14
N ALA A 199 5.34 21.98 8.30
CA ALA A 199 4.59 21.94 7.05
C ALA A 199 5.07 20.86 6.07
N GLU A 200 6.36 20.51 6.10
CA GLU A 200 6.92 19.41 5.28
C GLU A 200 6.44 18.02 5.73
N ARG A 201 5.93 17.90 6.97
CA ARG A 201 5.35 16.67 7.55
C ARG A 201 3.83 16.69 7.54
N TRP A 202 3.23 17.60 6.77
CA TRP A 202 1.81 17.66 6.49
C TRP A 202 1.54 17.23 5.06
N LEU A 203 0.64 16.25 4.88
CA LEU A 203 0.26 15.72 3.57
C LEU A 203 -1.25 15.83 3.37
N SER A 204 -1.67 16.50 2.30
CA SER A 204 -3.08 16.47 1.86
C SER A 204 -3.32 15.28 0.94
N VAL A 205 -4.35 14.48 1.23
CA VAL A 205 -4.77 13.39 0.35
C VAL A 205 -6.00 13.75 -0.47
N GLY A 206 -6.52 14.98 -0.33
CA GLY A 206 -7.81 15.38 -0.89
C GLY A 206 -8.96 14.56 -0.28
N ILE A 207 -10.08 14.47 -0.97
CA ILE A 207 -11.23 13.66 -0.52
C ILE A 207 -11.02 12.20 -0.95
N ALA A 208 -10.10 11.50 -0.26
CA ALA A 208 -9.68 10.15 -0.61
C ALA A 208 -9.30 9.32 0.63
N GLU A 209 -10.25 9.03 1.52
CA GLU A 209 -9.99 8.35 2.80
C GLU A 209 -9.36 6.96 2.64
N GLN A 210 -9.76 6.20 1.61
CA GLN A 210 -9.19 4.88 1.32
C GLN A 210 -7.69 5.00 1.03
N SER A 211 -7.32 5.86 0.08
CA SER A 211 -5.92 6.12 -0.25
C SER A 211 -5.16 6.71 0.93
N GLY A 212 -5.74 7.67 1.66
CA GLY A 212 -5.12 8.27 2.84
C GLY A 212 -4.78 7.25 3.93
N THR A 213 -5.65 6.25 4.11
CA THR A 213 -5.41 5.15 5.06
C THR A 213 -4.25 4.27 4.61
N CYS A 214 -4.18 3.92 3.33
CA CYS A 214 -3.05 3.16 2.79
C CYS A 214 -1.73 3.93 2.87
N VAL A 215 -1.73 5.24 2.58
CA VAL A 215 -0.55 6.09 2.71
C VAL A 215 -0.11 6.17 4.18
N ALA A 216 -1.04 6.34 5.12
CA ALA A 216 -0.75 6.31 6.55
C ALA A 216 -0.11 4.97 6.94
N ALA A 217 -0.70 3.83 6.56
CA ALA A 217 -0.11 2.52 6.85
C ALA A 217 1.31 2.35 6.27
N GLY A 218 1.55 2.82 5.04
CA GLY A 218 2.88 2.84 4.43
C GLY A 218 3.88 3.67 5.23
N LEU A 219 3.49 4.87 5.69
CA LEU A 219 4.32 5.70 6.55
C LEU A 219 4.64 5.01 7.88
N ALA A 220 3.66 4.37 8.52
CA ALA A 220 3.87 3.61 9.75
C ALA A 220 4.88 2.47 9.55
N LYS A 221 4.78 1.74 8.43
CA LYS A 221 5.72 0.68 8.07
C LYS A 221 7.16 1.20 7.94
N GLU A 222 7.34 2.41 7.45
CA GLU A 222 8.64 3.11 7.35
C GLU A 222 9.08 3.78 8.67
N GLY A 223 8.42 3.49 9.79
CA GLY A 223 8.80 3.96 11.12
C GLY A 223 8.30 5.36 11.49
N LYS A 224 7.36 5.92 10.73
CA LYS A 224 6.66 7.16 11.08
C LYS A 224 5.49 6.89 12.02
N LEU A 225 4.97 7.96 12.64
CA LEU A 225 3.77 7.99 13.45
C LEU A 225 2.70 8.80 12.69
N PRO A 226 2.03 8.18 11.70
CA PRO A 226 1.04 8.88 10.89
C PRO A 226 -0.20 9.21 11.71
N ILE A 227 -0.68 10.44 11.60
CA ILE A 227 -1.96 10.89 12.17
C ILE A 227 -2.86 11.29 11.00
N PHE A 228 -3.79 10.41 10.66
CA PHE A 228 -4.74 10.66 9.58
C PHE A 228 -6.06 11.23 10.13
N GLY A 229 -6.44 12.41 9.67
CA GLY A 229 -7.64 13.11 10.09
C GLY A 229 -8.72 13.20 9.01
N THR A 230 -9.92 12.74 9.34
CA THR A 230 -11.18 12.99 8.61
C THR A 230 -12.37 12.99 9.60
N TYR A 231 -13.61 13.20 9.14
CA TYR A 231 -14.79 13.10 10.00
C TYR A 231 -15.06 11.66 10.44
N GLY A 232 -15.58 11.47 11.66
CA GLY A 232 -15.83 10.14 12.22
C GLY A 232 -16.71 9.24 11.34
N VAL A 233 -17.67 9.81 10.60
CA VAL A 233 -18.52 9.05 9.65
C VAL A 233 -17.72 8.53 8.45
N PHE A 234 -16.78 9.32 7.92
CA PHE A 234 -15.96 8.90 6.79
C PHE A 234 -14.84 7.97 7.23
N ALA A 235 -14.24 8.23 8.40
CA ALA A 235 -13.22 7.38 9.01
C ALA A 235 -13.71 5.97 9.35
N SER A 236 -15.01 5.79 9.61
CA SER A 236 -15.59 4.48 9.96
C SER A 236 -16.22 3.78 8.76
N GLY A 237 -16.71 4.52 7.78
CA GLY A 237 -17.38 3.94 6.60
C GLY A 237 -16.49 3.82 5.37
N ARG A 238 -15.84 4.92 4.95
CA ARG A 238 -15.31 5.05 3.58
C ARG A 238 -14.07 4.18 3.32
N ASN A 239 -13.26 3.98 4.35
CA ASN A 239 -11.98 3.27 4.36
C ASN A 239 -11.98 2.04 5.27
N LEU A 240 -13.16 1.48 5.57
CA LEU A 240 -13.32 0.37 6.51
C LEU A 240 -12.46 -0.84 6.13
N ASP A 241 -12.41 -1.18 4.85
CA ASP A 241 -11.61 -2.32 4.40
C ASP A 241 -10.11 -2.06 4.58
N GLN A 242 -9.61 -0.87 4.24
CA GLN A 242 -8.22 -0.49 4.48
C GLN A 242 -7.87 -0.50 5.98
N LEU A 243 -8.76 -0.04 6.85
CA LEU A 243 -8.57 -0.16 8.30
C LEU A 243 -8.43 -1.62 8.70
N ARG A 244 -9.37 -2.46 8.27
CA ARG A 244 -9.38 -3.89 8.60
C ARG A 244 -8.13 -4.60 8.09
N THR A 245 -7.86 -4.54 6.78
CA THR A 245 -6.85 -5.38 6.13
C THR A 245 -5.45 -4.81 6.17
N THR A 246 -5.32 -3.48 6.21
CA THR A 246 -4.01 -2.81 6.07
C THR A 246 -3.52 -2.22 7.37
N VAL A 247 -4.40 -1.75 8.25
CA VAL A 247 -4.00 -1.14 9.53
C VAL A 247 -4.07 -2.14 10.69
N CYS A 248 -5.16 -2.91 10.80
CA CYS A 248 -5.36 -3.81 11.95
C CYS A 248 -4.68 -5.17 11.78
N TYR A 249 -4.59 -5.70 10.55
CA TYR A 249 -3.95 -6.98 10.27
C TYR A 249 -2.54 -6.87 9.65
N GLY A 250 -2.13 -5.65 9.29
CA GLY A 250 -0.89 -5.37 8.56
C GLY A 250 0.36 -5.21 9.43
#